data_AF-K9SGS4-F1
#
_entry.id   AF-K9SGS4-F1
#
_cell.length_a   1.000
_cell.length_b   1.000
_cell.length_c   1.000
_cell.angle_alpha   90.00
_cell.angle_beta   90.00
_cell.angle_gamma   90.00
#
_symmetry.space_group_name_H-M   'P 1'
#
loop_
_entity.id
_entity.type
_entity.pdbx_description
1 polymer ?
#
loop_
_entity_poly.entity_id
_entity_poly.type
_entity_poly.pdbx_seq_one_letter_code
_entity_poly.pdbx_strand_id
1 'polypeptide(L)'
;MTEKHKYSEVQRAIADAANIIRKHRSKDITISIGGSVYGSAIGVNSAIDQIPSHANSLDIESLGLKDKLLCLEKSIEGDPLMSKFDKEIALEQLKIIAEATQNPHTESMKSTIRKAHMTLKGMAIAMPSDLEIVDAINDLSDVLTKVLAV
;
A
#
# COMPACT_ATOMS: atom_id res chain seq x y z
N MET A 1 52.60 -39.85 -2.87
CA MET A 1 51.25 -39.45 -3.30
C MET A 1 51.40 -38.31 -4.32
N THR A 2 51.21 -38.60 -5.60
CA THR A 2 51.60 -37.73 -6.73
C THR A 2 50.64 -36.56 -6.94
N GLU A 3 51.12 -35.42 -7.42
CA GLU A 3 50.33 -34.18 -7.65
C GLU A 3 49.02 -34.39 -8.42
N LYS A 4 49.00 -35.36 -9.34
CA LYS A 4 47.79 -35.74 -10.09
C LYS A 4 46.64 -36.19 -9.19
N HIS A 5 46.94 -36.85 -8.07
CA HIS A 5 45.91 -37.31 -7.12
C HIS A 5 45.27 -36.12 -6.39
N LYS A 6 46.08 -35.14 -5.95
CA LYS A 6 45.58 -33.91 -5.33
C LYS A 6 44.69 -33.09 -6.28
N TYR A 7 45.08 -33.00 -7.55
CA TYR A 7 44.27 -32.33 -8.58
C TYR A 7 42.90 -32.98 -8.77
N SER A 8 42.83 -34.31 -8.74
CA SER A 8 41.56 -35.05 -8.90
C SER A 8 40.60 -34.84 -7.72
N GLU A 9 41.12 -34.75 -6.50
CA GLU A 9 40.31 -34.49 -5.30
C GLU A 9 39.77 -33.06 -5.30
N VAL A 10 40.59 -32.09 -5.73
CA VAL A 10 40.18 -30.69 -5.87
C VAL A 10 39.06 -30.55 -6.90
N GLN A 11 39.16 -31.22 -8.05
CA GLN A 11 38.10 -31.19 -9.07
C GLN A 11 36.79 -31.82 -8.57
N ARG A 12 36.87 -32.89 -7.78
CA ARG A 12 35.69 -33.51 -7.17
C ARG A 12 35.01 -32.58 -6.17
N ALA A 13 35.80 -31.93 -5.31
CA ALA A 13 35.29 -30.96 -4.34
C ALA A 13 34.60 -29.76 -5.01
N ILE A 14 35.14 -29.29 -6.15
CA ILE A 14 34.52 -28.23 -6.95
C ILE A 14 33.17 -28.69 -7.54
N ALA A 15 33.10 -29.91 -8.06
CA ALA A 15 31.86 -30.46 -8.61
C ALA A 15 30.77 -30.63 -7.53
N ASP A 16 31.16 -31.09 -6.33
CA ASP A 16 30.25 -31.25 -5.20
C ASP A 16 29.72 -29.89 -4.70
N ALA A 17 30.60 -28.88 -4.60
CA ALA A 17 30.19 -27.52 -4.25
C ALA A 17 29.21 -26.93 -5.28
N ALA A 18 29.46 -27.13 -6.57
CA ALA A 18 28.56 -26.67 -7.64
C ALA A 18 27.17 -27.35 -7.57
N ASN A 19 27.12 -28.64 -7.20
CA ASN A 19 25.88 -29.37 -6.99
C ASN A 19 25.08 -28.83 -5.79
N ILE A 20 25.74 -28.49 -4.70
CA ILE A 20 25.12 -27.91 -3.50
C ILE A 20 24.51 -26.54 -3.83
N ILE A 21 25.26 -25.68 -4.53
CA ILE A 21 24.78 -24.36 -4.96
C ILE A 21 23.54 -24.51 -5.85
N ARG A 22 23.57 -25.44 -6.81
CA ARG A 22 22.43 -25.69 -7.70
C ARG A 22 21.20 -26.23 -6.97
N LYS A 23 21.40 -27.11 -5.97
CA LYS A 23 20.31 -27.68 -5.15
C LYS A 23 19.63 -26.63 -4.28
N HIS A 24 20.37 -25.62 -3.80
CA HIS A 24 19.81 -24.48 -3.06
C HIS A 24 19.25 -23.37 -3.96
N ARG A 25 19.43 -23.45 -5.28
CA ARG A 25 18.87 -22.49 -6.25
C ARG A 25 17.41 -22.76 -6.63
N SER A 26 16.71 -23.60 -5.86
CA SER A 26 15.27 -23.81 -6.02
C SER A 26 14.54 -23.20 -4.84
N LYS A 27 13.64 -22.28 -5.19
CA LYS A 27 12.90 -21.34 -4.35
C LYS A 27 13.72 -20.09 -4.03
N ASP A 28 13.78 -19.19 -5.01
CA ASP A 28 13.40 -17.82 -4.71
C ASP A 28 12.11 -17.89 -3.87
N ILE A 29 12.27 -17.91 -2.55
CA ILE A 29 11.23 -17.33 -1.72
C ILE A 29 11.38 -15.86 -1.99
N THR A 30 10.65 -15.37 -2.99
CA THR A 30 10.31 -13.96 -3.04
C THR A 30 9.44 -13.71 -1.81
N ILE A 31 10.06 -13.43 -0.68
CA ILE A 31 9.40 -12.71 0.40
C ILE A 31 9.34 -11.27 -0.12
N SER A 32 8.20 -10.88 -0.70
CA SER A 32 7.90 -9.48 -0.99
C SER A 32 7.67 -8.74 0.34
N ILE A 33 8.76 -8.46 1.06
CA ILE A 33 8.75 -7.59 2.23
C ILE A 33 9.99 -6.70 2.08
N GLY A 34 9.75 -5.44 1.74
CA GLY A 34 10.80 -4.47 1.47
C GLY A 34 10.47 -3.72 0.20
N GLY A 35 9.55 -2.78 0.32
CA GLY A 35 8.99 -2.04 -0.79
C GLY A 35 10.03 -1.39 -1.70
N SER A 36 9.62 -1.23 -2.94
CA SER A 36 9.50 0.11 -3.53
C SER A 36 8.44 0.03 -4.67
N VAL A 37 8.12 1.17 -5.29
CA VAL A 37 7.81 1.29 -6.74
C VAL A 37 6.33 1.19 -7.18
N TYR A 38 5.71 2.30 -7.60
CA TYR A 38 4.64 2.50 -8.62
C TYR A 38 3.63 1.36 -8.97
N GLY A 39 3.32 0.46 -8.05
CA GLY A 39 2.56 -0.73 -8.38
C GLY A 39 2.80 -1.87 -7.41
N SER A 40 2.45 -1.68 -6.15
CA SER A 40 2.00 -2.83 -5.35
C SER A 40 0.62 -3.20 -5.89
N ALA A 41 0.50 -4.36 -6.52
CA ALA A 41 -0.75 -4.93 -7.08
C ALA A 41 -1.84 -5.24 -6.02
N ILE A 42 -1.67 -4.73 -4.81
CA ILE A 42 -2.72 -4.58 -3.80
C ILE A 42 -3.38 -3.23 -4.12
N GLY A 43 -4.40 -3.26 -4.98
CA GLY A 43 -5.19 -2.07 -5.35
C GLY A 43 -5.90 -1.46 -4.14
N VAL A 44 -6.39 -0.23 -4.26
CA VAL A 44 -7.07 0.50 -3.18
C VAL A 44 -8.20 -0.35 -2.59
N ASN A 45 -9.04 -1.01 -3.41
CA ASN A 45 -10.02 -2.02 -2.97
C ASN A 45 -9.47 -3.03 -1.95
N SER A 46 -8.33 -3.65 -2.23
CA SER A 46 -7.79 -4.70 -1.34
C SER A 46 -7.26 -4.15 -0.01
N ALA A 47 -6.86 -2.88 0.05
CA ALA A 47 -6.53 -2.21 1.30
C ALA A 47 -7.81 -1.82 2.08
N ILE A 48 -8.87 -1.39 1.36
CA ILE A 48 -10.19 -1.09 1.92
C ILE A 48 -10.81 -2.34 2.56
N ASP A 49 -10.74 -3.48 1.88
CA ASP A 49 -11.32 -4.75 2.37
C ASP A 49 -10.72 -5.18 3.72
N GLN A 50 -9.44 -4.86 3.93
CA GLN A 50 -8.69 -5.16 5.15
C GLN A 50 -8.98 -4.19 6.32
N ILE A 51 -9.73 -3.10 6.10
CA ILE A 51 -10.14 -2.21 7.19
C ILE A 51 -11.04 -3.01 8.16
N PRO A 52 -10.70 -3.07 9.45
CA PRO A 52 -11.52 -3.78 10.43
C PRO A 52 -12.84 -3.04 10.65
N SER A 53 -13.92 -3.77 10.96
CA SER A 53 -15.20 -3.15 11.32
C SER A 53 -15.10 -2.28 12.57
N HIS A 54 -14.14 -2.58 13.45
CA HIS A 54 -13.88 -1.82 14.67
C HIS A 54 -12.39 -1.62 14.89
N ALA A 55 -12.00 -0.47 15.45
CA ALA A 55 -10.67 -0.23 15.99
C ALA A 55 -10.79 0.33 17.40
N ASN A 56 -10.28 -0.41 18.39
CA ASN A 56 -10.52 -0.15 19.81
C ASN A 56 -12.03 -0.02 20.09
N SER A 57 -12.48 1.12 20.62
CA SER A 57 -13.88 1.41 20.93
C SER A 57 -14.63 2.09 19.78
N LEU A 58 -13.98 2.33 18.64
CA LEU A 58 -14.62 2.97 17.49
C LEU A 58 -15.18 1.92 16.54
N ASP A 59 -16.47 2.07 16.22
CA ASP A 59 -17.14 1.33 15.16
C ASP A 59 -16.88 2.02 13.81
N ILE A 60 -15.84 1.55 13.10
CA ILE A 60 -15.41 2.09 11.81
C ILE A 60 -16.46 1.81 10.73
N GLU A 61 -17.12 0.65 10.79
CA GLU A 61 -18.17 0.27 9.84
C GLU A 61 -19.34 1.26 9.92
N SER A 62 -19.77 1.63 11.12
CA SER A 62 -20.82 2.63 11.33
C SER A 62 -20.48 4.02 10.80
N LEU A 63 -19.18 4.33 10.62
CA LEU A 63 -18.74 5.60 10.03
C LEU A 63 -18.86 5.62 8.50
N GLY A 64 -19.07 4.47 7.86
CA GLY A 64 -19.11 4.35 6.40
C GLY A 64 -17.76 4.61 5.74
N LEU A 65 -16.63 4.35 6.45
CA LEU A 65 -15.29 4.64 5.93
C LEU A 65 -14.99 3.88 4.63
N LYS A 66 -15.33 2.58 4.58
CA LYS A 66 -15.10 1.75 3.39
C LYS A 66 -15.84 2.29 2.17
N ASP A 67 -17.12 2.62 2.35
CA ASP A 67 -17.97 3.13 1.27
C ASP A 67 -17.46 4.47 0.73
N LYS A 68 -17.02 5.37 1.62
CA LYS A 68 -16.45 6.67 1.22
C LYS A 68 -15.13 6.52 0.47
N LEU A 69 -14.25 5.62 0.91
CA LEU A 69 -13.01 5.33 0.20
C LEU A 69 -13.27 4.72 -1.18
N LEU A 70 -14.22 3.79 -1.29
CA LEU A 70 -14.60 3.17 -2.57
C LEU A 70 -15.29 4.16 -3.51
N CYS A 71 -16.12 5.06 -2.97
CA CYS A 71 -16.74 6.12 -3.75
C CYS A 71 -15.68 7.05 -4.34
N LEU A 72 -14.74 7.51 -3.50
CA LEU A 72 -13.66 8.40 -3.94
C LEU A 72 -12.72 7.73 -4.94
N GLU A 73 -12.39 6.44 -4.78
CA GLU A 73 -11.62 5.66 -5.76
C GLU A 73 -12.29 5.69 -7.13
N LYS A 74 -13.60 5.37 -7.19
CA LYS A 74 -14.37 5.39 -8.44
C LYS A 74 -14.42 6.78 -9.07
N SER A 75 -14.60 7.83 -8.26
CA SER A 75 -14.60 9.20 -8.76
C SER A 75 -13.24 9.57 -9.37
N ILE A 76 -12.13 9.23 -8.70
CA ILE A 76 -10.77 9.48 -9.22
C ILE A 76 -10.52 8.70 -10.52
N GLU A 77 -10.86 7.43 -10.57
CA GLU A 77 -10.68 6.61 -11.77
C GLU A 77 -11.54 7.11 -12.94
N GLY A 78 -12.78 7.48 -12.65
CA GLY A 78 -13.77 7.93 -13.61
C GLY A 78 -13.61 9.37 -14.11
N ASP A 79 -12.87 10.24 -13.41
CA ASP A 79 -12.80 11.67 -13.75
C ASP A 79 -11.96 11.90 -15.02
N PRO A 80 -12.55 12.40 -16.12
CA PRO A 80 -11.83 12.67 -17.36
C PRO A 80 -10.91 13.89 -17.29
N LEU A 81 -11.07 14.77 -16.31
CA LEU A 81 -10.30 16.00 -16.12
C LEU A 81 -8.99 15.77 -15.36
N MET A 82 -8.90 14.68 -14.59
CA MET A 82 -7.67 14.32 -13.89
C MET A 82 -6.65 13.68 -14.84
N SER A 83 -5.42 14.18 -14.79
CA SER A 83 -4.32 13.56 -15.52
C SER A 83 -4.00 12.17 -14.93
N LYS A 84 -3.42 11.28 -15.74
CA LYS A 84 -3.00 9.96 -15.27
C LYS A 84 -2.07 10.05 -14.05
N PHE A 85 -1.15 11.00 -14.05
CA PHE A 85 -0.22 11.22 -12.94
C PHE A 85 -0.94 11.66 -11.66
N ASP A 86 -1.90 12.58 -11.77
CA ASP A 86 -2.69 13.02 -10.62
C ASP A 86 -3.57 11.89 -10.07
N LYS A 87 -4.17 11.07 -10.95
CA LYS A 87 -4.92 9.88 -10.53
C LYS A 87 -4.04 8.90 -9.75
N GLU A 88 -2.84 8.61 -10.24
CA GLU A 88 -1.90 7.71 -9.56
C GLU A 88 -1.53 8.24 -8.17
N ILE A 89 -1.27 9.55 -8.03
CA ILE A 89 -1.00 10.17 -6.73
C ILE A 89 -2.21 10.03 -5.80
N ALA A 90 -3.40 10.38 -6.28
CA ALA A 90 -4.62 10.36 -5.46
C ALA A 90 -4.94 8.94 -4.98
N LEU A 91 -4.89 7.94 -5.87
CA LEU A 91 -5.12 6.53 -5.53
C LEU A 91 -4.08 6.01 -4.52
N GLU A 92 -2.81 6.41 -4.66
CA GLU A 92 -1.78 6.07 -3.67
C GLU A 92 -2.11 6.67 -2.29
N GLN A 93 -2.61 7.91 -2.23
CA GLN A 93 -3.02 8.49 -0.95
C GLN A 93 -4.25 7.77 -0.35
N LEU A 94 -5.23 7.36 -1.17
CA LEU A 94 -6.38 6.57 -0.70
C LEU A 94 -5.92 5.24 -0.09
N LYS A 95 -4.98 4.57 -0.75
CA LYS A 95 -4.38 3.33 -0.25
C LYS A 95 -3.69 3.54 1.09
N ILE A 96 -2.87 4.59 1.21
CA ILE A 96 -2.18 4.93 2.46
C ILE A 96 -3.18 5.19 3.59
N ILE A 97 -4.30 5.87 3.30
CA ILE A 97 -5.38 6.08 4.27
C ILE A 97 -5.98 4.73 4.67
N ALA A 98 -6.38 3.90 3.70
CA ALA A 98 -6.98 2.60 3.97
C ALA A 98 -6.08 1.73 4.85
N GLU A 99 -4.79 1.61 4.51
CA GLU A 99 -3.80 0.85 5.30
C GLU A 99 -3.63 1.41 6.72
N ALA A 100 -3.47 2.72 6.86
CA ALA A 100 -3.28 3.33 8.18
C ALA A 100 -4.53 3.26 9.06
N THR A 101 -5.73 3.25 8.46
CA THR A 101 -7.00 3.08 9.18
C THR A 101 -7.25 1.66 9.67
N GLN A 102 -6.46 0.68 9.23
CA GLN A 102 -6.45 -0.65 9.85
C GLN A 102 -5.94 -0.60 11.29
N ASN A 103 -5.12 0.40 11.61
CA ASN A 103 -4.52 0.54 12.93
C ASN A 103 -4.42 2.01 13.42
N PRO A 104 -5.54 2.73 13.59
CA PRO A 104 -5.55 4.18 13.72
C PRO A 104 -5.11 4.71 15.10
N HIS A 105 -4.85 3.84 16.07
CA HIS A 105 -4.62 4.24 17.46
C HIS A 105 -3.17 4.69 17.76
N THR A 106 -2.25 4.47 16.82
CA THR A 106 -0.86 4.92 17.00
C THR A 106 -0.67 6.31 16.41
N GLU A 107 0.10 7.18 17.07
CA GLU A 107 0.38 8.53 16.55
C GLU A 107 1.08 8.51 15.18
N SER A 108 1.85 7.46 14.90
CA SER A 108 2.44 7.21 13.58
C SER A 108 1.35 7.04 12.51
N MET A 109 0.36 6.16 12.74
CA MET A 109 -0.74 5.95 11.80
C MET A 109 -1.64 7.19 11.68
N LYS A 110 -1.92 7.89 12.78
CA LYS A 110 -2.65 9.17 12.72
C LYS A 110 -1.90 10.21 11.89
N SER A 111 -0.59 10.32 12.04
CA SER A 111 0.25 11.19 11.22
C SER A 111 0.19 10.78 9.75
N THR A 112 0.23 9.48 9.45
CA THR A 112 0.12 8.94 8.08
C THR A 112 -1.23 9.31 7.45
N ILE A 113 -2.33 9.08 8.16
CA ILE A 113 -3.69 9.47 7.74
C ILE A 113 -3.75 10.98 7.46
N ARG A 114 -3.25 11.81 8.39
CA ARG A 114 -3.26 13.28 8.23
C ARG A 114 -2.48 13.73 6.99
N LYS A 115 -1.27 13.18 6.77
CA LYS A 115 -0.43 13.54 5.62
C LYS A 115 -1.10 13.16 4.30
N ALA A 116 -1.58 11.92 4.19
CA ALA A 116 -2.24 11.47 2.97
C ALA A 116 -3.51 12.27 2.67
N HIS A 117 -4.30 12.54 3.72
CA HIS A 117 -5.49 13.37 3.60
C HIS A 117 -5.17 14.83 3.22
N MET A 118 -4.10 15.43 3.77
CA MET A 118 -3.66 16.77 3.38
C MET A 118 -3.27 16.85 1.91
N THR A 119 -2.63 15.81 1.36
CA THR A 119 -2.32 15.73 -0.07
C THR A 119 -3.60 15.75 -0.91
N LEU A 120 -4.59 14.90 -0.58
CA LEU A 120 -5.88 14.88 -1.29
C LEU A 120 -6.61 16.23 -1.22
N LYS A 121 -6.64 16.86 -0.03
CA LYS A 121 -7.21 18.20 0.12
C LYS A 121 -6.45 19.26 -0.69
N GLY A 122 -5.13 19.16 -0.75
CA GLY A 122 -4.31 20.04 -1.58
C GLY A 122 -4.64 19.93 -3.07
N MET A 123 -4.90 18.70 -3.55
CA MET A 123 -5.36 18.47 -4.92
C MET A 123 -6.75 19.05 -5.15
N ALA A 124 -7.68 18.86 -4.21
CA ALA A 124 -9.03 19.42 -4.29
C ALA A 124 -9.06 20.95 -4.36
N ILE A 125 -8.13 21.65 -3.70
CA ILE A 125 -8.03 23.12 -3.76
C ILE A 125 -7.73 23.62 -5.18
N ALA A 126 -7.02 22.84 -5.99
CA ALA A 126 -6.70 23.20 -7.37
C ALA A 126 -7.85 22.88 -8.36
N MET A 127 -8.93 22.28 -7.88
CA MET A 127 -10.09 21.87 -8.69
C MET A 127 -11.26 22.86 -8.53
N PRO A 128 -12.18 22.93 -9.51
CA PRO A 128 -13.47 23.58 -9.33
C PRO A 128 -14.24 22.97 -8.13
N SER A 129 -14.83 23.82 -7.30
CA SER A 129 -15.46 23.40 -6.04
C SER A 129 -16.75 22.60 -6.21
N ASP A 130 -17.36 22.63 -7.39
CA ASP A 130 -18.59 21.94 -7.76
C ASP A 130 -18.35 20.52 -8.31
N LEU A 131 -17.11 20.05 -8.35
CA LEU A 131 -16.80 18.67 -8.76
C LEU A 131 -17.13 17.65 -7.67
N GLU A 132 -17.73 16.53 -8.07
CA GLU A 132 -18.08 15.40 -7.17
C GLU A 132 -16.87 14.85 -6.40
N ILE A 133 -15.65 14.93 -6.95
CA ILE A 133 -14.42 14.55 -6.23
C ILE A 133 -14.18 15.44 -5.01
N VAL A 134 -14.45 16.74 -5.11
CA VAL A 134 -14.26 17.68 -4.00
C VAL A 134 -15.23 17.34 -2.88
N ASP A 135 -16.49 17.05 -3.22
CA ASP A 135 -17.50 16.60 -2.25
C ASP A 135 -17.08 15.27 -1.61
N ALA A 136 -16.62 14.30 -2.40
CA ALA A 136 -16.14 13.01 -1.88
C ALA A 136 -14.94 13.15 -0.92
N ILE A 137 -14.02 14.08 -1.17
CA ILE A 137 -12.88 14.38 -0.28
C ILE A 137 -13.36 15.05 1.03
N ASN A 138 -14.34 15.94 0.96
CA ASN A 138 -14.94 16.55 2.15
C ASN A 138 -15.69 15.51 2.99
N ASP A 139 -16.44 14.64 2.34
CA ASP A 139 -17.15 13.52 2.95
C ASP A 139 -16.21 12.55 3.68
N LEU A 140 -15.04 12.30 3.10
CA LEU A 140 -13.97 11.53 3.74
C LEU A 140 -13.36 12.30 4.92
N SER A 141 -13.21 13.62 4.83
CA SER A 141 -12.68 14.46 5.91
C SER A 141 -13.48 14.32 7.21
N ASP A 142 -14.81 14.30 7.10
CA ASP A 142 -15.71 14.18 8.27
C ASP A 142 -15.53 12.84 8.99
N VAL A 143 -15.32 11.76 8.23
CA VAL A 143 -15.08 10.43 8.80
C VAL A 143 -13.69 10.31 9.40
N LEU A 144 -12.66 10.78 8.69
CA LEU A 144 -11.28 10.73 9.18
C LEU A 144 -11.10 11.54 10.47
N THR A 145 -11.86 12.63 10.66
CA THR A 145 -11.83 13.39 11.91
C THR A 145 -12.24 12.52 13.10
N LYS A 146 -13.24 11.64 12.93
CA LYS A 146 -13.69 10.69 13.97
C LYS A 146 -12.66 9.58 14.19
N VAL A 147 -12.08 9.05 13.11
CA VAL A 147 -11.03 8.02 13.18
C VAL A 147 -9.79 8.53 13.91
N LEU A 148 -9.39 9.79 13.68
CA LEU A 148 -8.23 10.42 14.30
C LEU A 148 -8.43 10.80 15.77
N ALA A 149 -9.67 10.78 16.26
CA ALA A 149 -10.02 11.10 17.64
C ALA A 149 -9.91 9.90 18.59
N VAL A 150 -9.74 8.67 18.06
CA VAL A 150 -9.52 7.41 18.81
C VAL A 150 -8.11 7.34 19.35
#